data_AF-A0A2V7YZ23-F1
#
_entry.id   AF-A0A2V7YZ23-F1
#
_cell.length_a   1.000
_cell.length_b   1.000
_cell.length_c   1.000
_cell.angle_alpha   90.00
_cell.angle_beta   90.00
_cell.angle_gamma   90.00
#
_symmetry.space_group_name_H-M   'P 1'
#
loop_
_entity.id
_entity.type
_entity.pdbx_description
1 polymer ?
#
loop_
_entity_poly.entity_id
_entity_poly.type
_entity_poly.pdbx_seq_one_letter_code
_entity_poly.pdbx_strand_id
1 'polypeptide(L)'
;TNQITLGVPAQVALLALELDAGRLAKAGVIPPGSWRRLPHGGVVNRTPFVLVVRKGNPLGIHDFADLARRGVKVVHPDPLTSGGANWALLAEYGSAARRSPGREREAGTAALLGVWRHVAAQAASARAARTQFENGFGDVLVTYEQDVIGDAAKGTLPGEIVYPPSTVLSEHTLVVVDKNVAPSERPLIDALVAFLWSEPAQALFVKRGFRSVDERLNGANPHFGTIRDPFLVRDFGGWDRVKKEIVDGIWKDRVMKEVGK
;
A
#
# COMPACT_ATOMS: atom_id res chain seq x y z
N THR A 1 0.45 10.66 -10.63
CA THR A 1 1.70 11.45 -10.57
C THR A 1 2.16 11.95 -11.93
N ASN A 2 2.53 11.09 -12.88
CA ASN A 2 3.07 11.51 -14.19
C ASN A 2 2.20 12.53 -14.92
N GLN A 3 0.90 12.29 -15.01
CA GLN A 3 -0.04 13.21 -15.66
C GLN A 3 -0.06 14.61 -15.03
N ILE A 4 0.03 14.70 -13.69
CA ILE A 4 0.07 15.98 -12.97
C ILE A 4 1.41 16.69 -13.25
N THR A 5 2.52 15.94 -13.26
CA THR A 5 3.83 16.47 -13.67
C THR A 5 3.83 17.02 -15.10
N LEU A 6 3.05 16.39 -15.99
CA LEU A 6 2.89 16.81 -17.39
C LEU A 6 1.83 17.92 -17.59
N GLY A 7 1.28 18.48 -16.51
CA GLY A 7 0.44 19.68 -16.58
C GLY A 7 -1.08 19.43 -16.55
N VAL A 8 -1.55 18.24 -16.20
CA VAL A 8 -2.99 18.05 -15.93
C VAL A 8 -3.43 19.01 -14.80
N PRO A 9 -4.50 19.79 -14.98
CA PRO A 9 -4.91 20.84 -14.05
C PRO A 9 -5.65 20.27 -12.84
N ALA A 10 -4.93 19.59 -11.95
CA ALA A 10 -5.44 19.11 -10.67
C ALA A 10 -5.16 20.13 -9.56
N GLN A 11 -6.18 20.52 -8.78
CA GLN A 11 -6.02 21.37 -7.59
C GLN A 11 -5.55 20.58 -6.37
N VAL A 12 -6.00 19.33 -6.25
CA VAL A 12 -5.70 18.42 -5.14
C VAL A 12 -5.43 17.04 -5.72
N ALA A 13 -4.49 16.30 -5.12
CA ALA A 13 -4.28 14.90 -5.44
C ALA A 13 -4.16 14.06 -4.17
N LEU A 14 -4.92 12.98 -4.10
CA LEU A 14 -4.75 11.92 -3.10
C LEU A 14 -3.90 10.81 -3.72
N LEU A 15 -2.69 10.65 -3.20
CA LEU A 15 -1.65 9.80 -3.77
C LEU A 15 -1.50 8.50 -3.00
N ALA A 16 -1.03 7.45 -3.68
CA ALA A 16 -0.87 6.13 -3.10
C ALA A 16 0.20 6.08 -1.99
N LEU A 17 1.22 6.94 -2.06
CA LEU A 17 2.27 7.07 -1.04
C LEU A 17 3.01 8.41 -1.15
N GLU A 18 3.77 8.74 -0.10
CA GLU A 18 4.54 9.97 0.00
C GLU A 18 5.62 10.14 -1.10
N LEU A 19 6.18 9.05 -1.67
CA LEU A 19 7.15 9.17 -2.77
C LEU A 19 6.56 9.92 -3.97
N ASP A 20 5.26 9.76 -4.24
CA ASP A 20 4.60 10.47 -5.32
C ASP A 20 4.49 11.97 -5.04
N ALA A 21 4.26 12.37 -3.78
CA ALA A 21 4.31 13.78 -3.37
C ALA A 21 5.73 14.34 -3.54
N GLY A 22 6.75 13.58 -3.16
CA GLY A 22 8.15 13.92 -3.39
C GLY A 22 8.50 14.07 -4.88
N ARG A 23 7.93 13.24 -5.76
CA ARG A 23 8.09 13.36 -7.22
C ARG A 23 7.44 14.62 -7.77
N LEU A 24 6.25 14.98 -7.31
CA LEU A 24 5.60 16.25 -7.67
C LEU A 24 6.44 17.44 -7.21
N ALA A 25 7.01 17.38 -6.00
CA ALA A 25 7.88 18.43 -5.50
C ALA A 25 9.17 18.58 -6.32
N LYS A 26 9.83 17.47 -6.66
CA LYS A 26 11.03 17.47 -7.53
C LYS A 26 10.75 18.03 -8.92
N ALA A 27 9.52 17.86 -9.42
CA ALA A 27 9.07 18.42 -10.68
C ALA A 27 8.59 19.89 -10.59
N GLY A 28 8.69 20.53 -9.41
CA GLY A 28 8.23 21.91 -9.21
C GLY A 28 6.70 22.07 -9.31
N VAL A 29 5.93 20.99 -9.16
CA VAL A 29 4.47 21.05 -9.16
C VAL A 29 3.94 21.58 -7.84
N ILE A 30 4.57 21.17 -6.73
CA ILE A 30 4.24 21.58 -5.35
C ILE A 30 5.51 21.98 -4.61
N PRO A 31 5.43 22.80 -3.55
CA PRO A 31 6.60 23.08 -2.70
C PRO A 31 7.09 21.80 -1.99
N PRO A 32 8.41 21.58 -1.84
CA PRO A 32 8.95 20.45 -1.09
C PRO A 32 8.35 20.34 0.32
N GLY A 33 7.85 19.14 0.66
CA GLY A 33 7.30 18.83 1.97
C GLY A 33 5.99 19.54 2.32
N SER A 34 5.31 20.21 1.37
CA SER A 34 4.10 20.99 1.65
C SER A 34 2.99 20.18 2.33
N TRP A 35 2.81 18.93 1.93
CA TRP A 35 1.82 18.02 2.50
C TRP A 35 2.05 17.71 3.97
N ARG A 36 3.29 17.78 4.46
CA ARG A 36 3.62 17.51 5.87
C ARG A 36 3.04 18.54 6.83
N ARG A 37 2.60 19.70 6.31
CA ARG A 37 1.89 20.75 7.09
C ARG A 37 0.40 20.46 7.27
N LEU A 38 -0.16 19.52 6.51
CA LEU A 38 -1.54 19.08 6.65
C LEU A 38 -1.68 18.15 7.87
N PRO A 39 -2.89 17.98 8.44
CA PRO A 39 -3.12 17.07 9.55
C PRO A 39 -2.57 15.66 9.25
N HIS A 40 -2.03 15.00 10.28
CA HIS A 40 -1.37 13.69 10.17
C HIS A 40 -0.27 13.63 9.10
N GLY A 41 0.42 14.74 8.83
CA GLY A 41 1.45 14.80 7.80
C GLY A 41 0.90 14.60 6.38
N GLY A 42 -0.38 14.94 6.17
CA GLY A 42 -1.08 14.75 4.90
C GLY A 42 -1.66 13.35 4.72
N VAL A 43 -1.53 12.44 5.69
CA VAL A 43 -2.14 11.12 5.62
C VAL A 43 -3.65 11.23 5.90
N VAL A 44 -4.46 10.85 4.91
CA VAL A 44 -5.93 10.97 4.99
C VAL A 44 -6.59 9.72 5.54
N ASN A 45 -6.06 8.55 5.17
CA ASN A 45 -6.51 7.24 5.63
C ASN A 45 -5.39 6.22 5.48
N ARG A 46 -5.62 5.03 6.05
CA ARG A 46 -4.71 3.90 6.04
C ARG A 46 -5.38 2.66 5.49
N THR A 47 -4.59 1.72 4.96
CA THR A 47 -5.05 0.36 4.74
C THR A 47 -3.89 -0.63 4.88
N PRO A 48 -4.08 -1.80 5.48
CA PRO A 48 -3.06 -2.83 5.54
C PRO A 48 -2.88 -3.55 4.20
N PHE A 49 -1.70 -4.14 4.01
CA PHE A 49 -1.51 -5.18 3.01
C PHE A 49 -1.94 -6.54 3.55
N VAL A 50 -2.72 -7.25 2.74
CA VAL A 50 -3.32 -8.55 3.03
C VAL A 50 -3.04 -9.53 1.91
N LEU A 51 -3.36 -10.80 2.16
CA LEU A 51 -3.31 -11.85 1.16
C LEU A 51 -4.75 -12.25 0.80
N VAL A 52 -4.99 -12.54 -0.48
CA VAL A 52 -6.23 -13.18 -0.92
C VAL A 52 -5.89 -14.54 -1.47
N VAL A 53 -6.41 -15.58 -0.83
CA VAL A 53 -6.18 -16.98 -1.18
C VAL A 53 -7.40 -17.56 -1.88
N ARG A 54 -7.21 -18.65 -2.64
CA ARG A 54 -8.35 -19.41 -3.20
C ARG A 54 -9.27 -19.92 -2.09
N LYS A 55 -10.56 -20.04 -2.39
CA LYS A 55 -11.59 -20.53 -1.47
C LYS A 55 -11.17 -21.87 -0.83
N GLY A 56 -11.35 -21.99 0.48
CA GLY A 56 -10.91 -23.11 1.30
C GLY A 56 -9.43 -23.08 1.70
N ASN A 57 -8.66 -22.07 1.26
CA ASN A 57 -7.23 -21.91 1.50
C ASN A 57 -6.44 -23.23 1.32
N PRO A 58 -6.46 -23.85 0.12
CA PRO A 58 -5.96 -25.21 -0.09
C PRO A 58 -4.45 -25.38 0.19
N LEU A 59 -3.70 -24.27 0.17
CA LEU A 59 -2.27 -24.26 0.47
C LEU A 59 -1.98 -23.93 1.94
N GLY A 60 -2.99 -23.63 2.77
CA GLY A 60 -2.79 -23.25 4.17
C GLY A 60 -1.84 -22.06 4.31
N ILE A 61 -2.11 -20.97 3.58
CA ILE A 61 -1.36 -19.72 3.65
C ILE A 61 -1.90 -18.89 4.81
N HIS A 62 -1.03 -18.44 5.71
CA HIS A 62 -1.37 -17.66 6.89
C HIS A 62 -0.51 -16.39 7.04
N ASP A 63 0.65 -16.35 6.40
CA ASP A 63 1.60 -15.23 6.47
C ASP A 63 2.37 -15.04 5.16
N PHE A 64 3.08 -13.90 5.00
CA PHE A 64 3.96 -13.65 3.87
C PHE A 64 5.07 -14.70 3.73
N ALA A 65 5.52 -15.29 4.83
CA ALA A 65 6.54 -16.35 4.80
C ALA A 65 6.07 -17.60 4.02
N ASP A 66 4.76 -17.88 4.01
CA ASP A 66 4.19 -19.03 3.31
C ASP A 66 4.26 -18.90 1.79
N LEU A 67 4.42 -17.67 1.27
CA LEU A 67 4.53 -17.39 -0.15
C LEU A 67 5.86 -17.89 -0.75
N ALA A 68 6.88 -18.12 0.09
CA ALA A 68 8.16 -18.67 -0.31
C ALA A 68 8.17 -20.20 -0.42
N ARG A 69 7.04 -20.87 -0.12
CA ARG A 69 6.95 -22.34 -0.20
C ARG A 69 6.90 -22.81 -1.65
N ARG A 70 7.55 -23.95 -1.91
CA ARG A 70 7.54 -24.59 -3.22
C ARG A 70 6.11 -24.86 -3.68
N GLY A 71 5.80 -24.53 -4.93
CA GLY A 71 4.50 -24.78 -5.54
C GLY A 71 3.50 -23.63 -5.40
N VAL A 72 3.77 -22.64 -4.55
CA VAL A 72 2.95 -21.41 -4.49
C VAL A 72 3.22 -20.54 -5.72
N LYS A 73 2.14 -20.01 -6.32
CA LYS A 73 2.18 -19.02 -7.39
C LYS A 73 1.58 -17.70 -6.90
N VAL A 74 2.42 -16.69 -6.75
CA VAL A 74 2.02 -15.37 -6.23
C VAL A 74 1.64 -14.44 -7.39
N VAL A 75 0.52 -13.74 -7.25
CA VAL A 75 0.13 -12.59 -8.09
C VAL A 75 0.49 -11.32 -7.33
N HIS A 76 1.32 -10.48 -7.95
CA HIS A 76 1.88 -9.29 -7.28
C HIS A 76 1.87 -8.10 -8.25
N PRO A 77 1.53 -6.87 -7.82
CA PRO A 77 1.68 -5.69 -8.67
C PRO A 77 3.17 -5.35 -8.96
N ASP A 78 3.49 -4.63 -10.04
CA ASP A 78 4.87 -4.31 -10.42
C ASP A 78 5.42 -3.08 -9.64
N PRO A 79 6.51 -3.20 -8.85
CA PRO A 79 7.14 -2.09 -8.12
C PRO A 79 7.68 -0.96 -8.99
N LEU A 80 7.93 -1.20 -10.28
CA LEU A 80 8.38 -0.17 -11.22
C LEU A 80 7.26 0.81 -11.62
N THR A 81 6.00 0.35 -11.61
CA THR A 81 4.86 1.15 -12.08
C THR A 81 3.82 1.43 -11.00
N SER A 82 3.75 0.60 -9.95
CA SER A 82 2.68 0.63 -8.94
C SER A 82 3.20 1.12 -7.59
N GLY A 83 2.53 2.15 -7.04
CA GLY A 83 2.74 2.55 -5.65
C GLY A 83 2.37 1.44 -4.65
N GLY A 84 1.31 0.67 -4.94
CA GLY A 84 0.92 -0.46 -4.12
C GLY A 84 1.94 -1.59 -4.10
N ALA A 85 2.71 -1.76 -5.18
CA ALA A 85 3.77 -2.75 -5.16
C ALA A 85 4.95 -2.35 -4.26
N ASN A 86 5.24 -1.06 -4.11
CA ASN A 86 6.23 -0.59 -3.14
C ASN A 86 5.76 -0.84 -1.69
N TRP A 87 4.47 -0.65 -1.42
CA TRP A 87 3.90 -1.03 -0.12
C TRP A 87 3.92 -2.55 0.10
N ALA A 88 3.63 -3.35 -0.93
CA ALA A 88 3.68 -4.81 -0.85
C ALA A 88 5.09 -5.33 -0.52
N LEU A 89 6.12 -4.79 -1.19
CA LEU A 89 7.53 -5.08 -0.85
C LEU A 89 7.85 -4.75 0.60
N LEU A 90 7.38 -3.60 1.09
CA LEU A 90 7.57 -3.21 2.49
C LEU A 90 6.79 -4.11 3.45
N ALA A 91 5.61 -4.61 3.07
CA ALA A 91 4.84 -5.56 3.87
C ALA A 91 5.62 -6.88 4.02
N GLU A 92 6.09 -7.45 2.91
CA GLU A 92 6.86 -8.70 2.87
C GLU A 92 8.19 -8.57 3.64
N TYR A 93 8.98 -7.55 3.30
CA TYR A 93 10.27 -7.28 3.95
C TYR A 93 10.08 -6.98 5.44
N GLY A 94 9.15 -6.08 5.76
CA GLY A 94 8.97 -5.56 7.11
C GLY A 94 8.42 -6.62 8.05
N SER A 95 7.50 -7.47 7.58
CA SER A 95 6.96 -8.59 8.35
C SER A 95 8.07 -9.55 8.81
N ALA A 96 9.02 -9.89 7.92
CA ALA A 96 10.16 -10.74 8.28
C ALA A 96 11.17 -10.01 9.16
N ALA A 97 11.51 -8.76 8.83
CA ALA A 97 12.45 -7.95 9.59
C ALA A 97 12.02 -7.78 11.05
N ARG A 98 10.74 -7.46 11.31
CA ARG A 98 10.21 -7.24 12.67
C ARG A 98 10.24 -8.49 13.54
N ARG A 99 10.22 -9.69 12.94
CA ARG A 99 10.34 -10.97 13.64
C ARG A 99 11.78 -11.40 13.88
N SER A 100 12.77 -10.63 13.43
CA SER A 100 14.19 -11.00 13.53
C SER A 100 15.04 -9.84 14.06
N PRO A 101 14.85 -9.40 15.31
CA PRO A 101 15.69 -8.37 15.93
C PRO A 101 17.18 -8.71 15.83
N GLY A 102 17.99 -7.74 15.38
CA GLY A 102 19.43 -7.92 15.13
C GLY A 102 19.81 -8.61 13.81
N ARG A 103 18.82 -9.09 13.04
CA ARG A 103 19.01 -9.70 11.70
C ARG A 103 17.98 -9.16 10.70
N GLU A 104 17.45 -7.97 10.94
CA GLU A 104 16.31 -7.39 10.21
C GLU A 104 16.56 -7.36 8.70
N ARG A 105 17.75 -6.88 8.30
CA ARG A 105 18.13 -6.77 6.89
C ARG A 105 18.27 -8.11 6.20
N GLU A 106 18.84 -9.09 6.90
CA GLU A 106 19.00 -10.44 6.37
C GLU A 106 17.65 -11.13 6.19
N ALA A 107 16.81 -11.10 7.24
CA ALA A 107 15.49 -11.70 7.24
C ALA A 107 14.58 -11.07 6.17
N GLY A 108 14.54 -9.74 6.08
CA GLY A 108 13.77 -9.03 5.07
C GLY A 108 14.25 -9.34 3.63
N THR A 109 15.56 -9.42 3.42
CA THR A 109 16.11 -9.79 2.10
C THR A 109 15.75 -11.23 1.72
N ALA A 110 15.87 -12.16 2.66
CA ALA A 110 15.52 -13.56 2.43
C ALA A 110 14.03 -13.74 2.14
N ALA A 111 13.17 -12.98 2.83
CA ALA A 111 11.73 -12.96 2.58
C ALA A 111 11.41 -12.49 1.17
N LEU A 112 11.93 -11.34 0.75
CA LEU A 112 11.75 -10.84 -0.62
C LEU A 112 12.25 -11.85 -1.65
N LEU A 113 13.46 -12.39 -1.48
CA LEU A 113 14.00 -13.39 -2.41
C LEU A 113 13.10 -14.64 -2.48
N GLY A 114 12.63 -15.12 -1.33
CA GLY A 114 11.72 -16.26 -1.23
C GLY A 114 10.42 -16.03 -1.97
N VAL A 115 9.72 -14.93 -1.69
CA VAL A 115 8.43 -14.58 -2.34
C VAL A 115 8.63 -14.41 -3.85
N TRP A 116 9.67 -13.70 -4.27
CA TRP A 116 9.86 -13.29 -5.66
C TRP A 116 10.29 -14.41 -6.60
N ARG A 117 10.84 -15.49 -6.06
CA ARG A 117 10.99 -16.77 -6.80
C ARG A 117 9.65 -17.39 -7.18
N HIS A 118 8.59 -17.09 -6.43
CA HIS A 118 7.26 -17.64 -6.58
C HIS A 118 6.25 -16.68 -7.23
N VAL A 119 6.66 -15.44 -7.55
CA VAL A 119 5.83 -14.50 -8.32
C VAL A 119 5.62 -15.03 -9.74
N ALA A 120 4.40 -15.42 -10.05
CA ALA A 120 4.02 -16.03 -11.33
C ALA A 120 3.40 -15.01 -12.31
N ALA A 121 2.82 -13.93 -11.79
CA ALA A 121 2.23 -12.87 -12.60
C ALA A 121 2.48 -11.50 -11.97
N GLN A 122 2.80 -10.53 -12.83
CA GLN A 122 2.97 -9.13 -12.48
C GLN A 122 2.00 -8.26 -13.26
N ALA A 123 1.45 -7.26 -12.58
CA ALA A 123 0.51 -6.33 -13.19
C ALA A 123 0.87 -4.87 -12.87
N ALA A 124 0.55 -3.97 -13.79
CA ALA A 124 0.96 -2.57 -13.68
C ALA A 124 0.40 -1.80 -12.46
N SER A 125 -0.63 -2.34 -11.78
CA SER A 125 -1.23 -1.78 -10.56
C SER A 125 -1.81 -2.89 -9.67
N ALA A 126 -2.08 -2.58 -8.39
CA ALA A 126 -2.75 -3.51 -7.47
C ALA A 126 -4.13 -3.96 -7.98
N ARG A 127 -4.90 -3.05 -8.58
CA ARG A 127 -6.19 -3.37 -9.22
C ARG A 127 -6.03 -4.34 -10.40
N ALA A 128 -5.02 -4.11 -11.25
CA ALA A 128 -4.75 -5.02 -12.36
C ALA A 128 -4.27 -6.41 -11.87
N ALA A 129 -3.50 -6.46 -10.78
CA ALA A 129 -3.10 -7.72 -10.14
C ALA A 129 -4.33 -8.47 -9.59
N ARG A 130 -5.27 -7.74 -8.96
CA ARG A 130 -6.55 -8.29 -8.54
C ARG A 130 -7.32 -8.90 -9.72
N THR A 131 -7.47 -8.18 -10.82
CA THR A 131 -8.15 -8.70 -12.03
C THR A 131 -7.47 -9.96 -12.58
N GLN A 132 -6.14 -10.02 -12.62
CA GLN A 132 -5.43 -11.25 -13.02
C GLN A 132 -5.76 -12.42 -12.09
N PHE A 133 -5.72 -12.20 -10.77
CA PHE A 133 -6.06 -13.24 -9.80
C PHE A 133 -7.50 -13.77 -9.98
N GLU A 134 -8.45 -12.86 -10.20
CA GLU A 134 -9.87 -13.20 -10.46
C GLU A 134 -10.03 -14.00 -11.76
N ASN A 135 -9.22 -13.71 -12.78
CA ASN A 135 -9.15 -14.48 -14.03
C ASN A 135 -8.41 -15.82 -13.90
N GLY A 136 -8.11 -16.28 -12.68
CA GLY A 136 -7.55 -17.60 -12.42
C GLY A 136 -6.02 -17.67 -12.35
N PHE A 137 -5.32 -16.53 -12.40
CA PHE A 137 -3.86 -16.53 -12.25
C PHE A 137 -3.45 -16.71 -10.79
N GLY A 138 -2.46 -17.59 -10.56
CA GLY A 138 -1.84 -17.82 -9.25
C GLY A 138 -2.77 -18.40 -8.17
N ASP A 139 -2.19 -18.64 -7.01
CA ASP A 139 -2.85 -19.25 -5.85
C ASP A 139 -3.16 -18.22 -4.75
N VAL A 140 -2.41 -17.11 -4.76
CA VAL A 140 -2.47 -16.05 -3.75
C VAL A 140 -2.16 -14.70 -4.38
N LEU A 141 -2.93 -13.69 -4.00
CA LEU A 141 -2.76 -12.29 -4.39
C LEU A 141 -2.27 -11.46 -3.20
N VAL A 142 -1.22 -10.67 -3.40
CA VAL A 142 -0.77 -9.65 -2.45
C VAL A 142 -1.43 -8.31 -2.82
N THR A 143 -2.29 -7.77 -1.94
CA THR A 143 -3.06 -6.56 -2.24
C THR A 143 -3.46 -5.78 -0.99
N TYR A 144 -4.11 -4.63 -1.17
CA TYR A 144 -4.70 -3.81 -0.12
C TYR A 144 -5.98 -4.43 0.47
N GLU A 145 -6.22 -4.30 1.78
CA GLU A 145 -7.50 -4.68 2.40
C GLU A 145 -8.68 -3.94 1.76
N GLN A 146 -8.53 -2.63 1.50
CA GLN A 146 -9.58 -1.79 0.91
C GLN A 146 -10.07 -2.31 -0.46
N ASP A 147 -9.22 -3.01 -1.20
CA ASP A 147 -9.52 -3.49 -2.55
C ASP A 147 -10.40 -4.74 -2.49
N VAL A 148 -10.53 -5.40 -1.34
CA VAL A 148 -11.20 -6.71 -1.24
C VAL A 148 -12.22 -6.81 -0.11
N ILE A 149 -12.10 -5.99 0.93
CA ILE A 149 -12.98 -6.02 2.10
C ILE A 149 -14.45 -5.80 1.76
N GLY A 150 -14.73 -4.91 0.79
CA GLY A 150 -16.09 -4.63 0.36
C GLY A 150 -16.77 -5.82 -0.32
N ASP A 151 -16.00 -6.63 -1.05
CA ASP A 151 -16.51 -7.83 -1.73
C ASP A 151 -16.53 -9.03 -0.77
N ALA A 152 -15.59 -9.12 0.17
CA ALA A 152 -15.65 -10.08 1.26
C ALA A 152 -16.89 -9.87 2.14
N ALA A 153 -17.21 -8.62 2.49
CA ALA A 153 -18.40 -8.27 3.25
C ALA A 153 -19.72 -8.68 2.57
N LYS A 154 -19.74 -8.70 1.22
CA LYS A 154 -20.88 -9.14 0.41
C LYS A 154 -20.87 -10.63 0.10
N GLY A 155 -19.82 -11.36 0.47
CA GLY A 155 -19.63 -12.76 0.07
C GLY A 155 -19.36 -12.96 -1.42
N THR A 156 -18.93 -11.92 -2.14
CA THR A 156 -18.68 -11.95 -3.60
C THR A 156 -17.19 -12.02 -3.95
N LEU A 157 -16.29 -11.98 -2.97
CA LEU A 157 -14.87 -12.18 -3.20
C LEU A 157 -14.62 -13.64 -3.68
N PRO A 158 -13.91 -13.89 -4.79
CA PRO A 158 -13.64 -15.24 -5.29
C PRO A 158 -12.55 -15.99 -4.51
N GLY A 159 -12.43 -15.69 -3.21
CA GLY A 159 -11.38 -16.16 -2.33
C GLY A 159 -11.60 -15.71 -0.89
N GLU A 160 -10.61 -15.93 -0.05
CA GLU A 160 -10.62 -15.58 1.37
C GLU A 160 -9.50 -14.60 1.69
N ILE A 161 -9.79 -13.62 2.55
CA ILE A 161 -8.77 -12.69 3.03
C ILE A 161 -8.00 -13.36 4.16
N VAL A 162 -6.68 -13.41 4.03
CA VAL A 162 -5.75 -13.79 5.08
C VAL A 162 -5.04 -12.51 5.55
N TYR A 163 -5.08 -12.27 6.86
CA TYR A 163 -4.40 -11.15 7.50
C TYR A 163 -3.06 -11.64 8.08
N PRO A 164 -1.92 -11.24 7.48
CA PRO A 164 -0.61 -11.55 8.05
C PRO A 164 -0.48 -10.96 9.47
N PRO A 165 0.11 -11.68 10.44
CA PRO A 165 0.21 -11.19 11.81
C PRO A 165 0.99 -9.87 11.95
N SER A 166 1.96 -9.64 11.07
CA SER A 166 2.75 -8.40 10.97
C SER A 166 2.67 -7.89 9.53
N THR A 167 2.16 -6.68 9.33
CA THR A 167 2.00 -6.06 8.00
C THR A 167 2.03 -4.53 8.09
N VAL A 168 2.38 -3.89 6.97
CA VAL A 168 2.42 -2.44 6.89
C VAL A 168 1.01 -1.87 6.76
N LEU A 169 0.72 -0.76 7.44
CA LEU A 169 -0.39 0.11 7.10
C LEU A 169 0.10 1.13 6.06
N SER A 170 -0.35 0.98 4.82
CA SER A 170 -0.12 1.97 3.79
C SER A 170 -0.84 3.27 4.12
N GLU A 171 -0.22 4.40 3.76
CA GLU A 171 -0.66 5.75 4.10
C GLU A 171 -0.90 6.55 2.82
N HIS A 172 -2.16 6.94 2.56
CA HIS A 172 -2.51 7.74 1.40
C HIS A 172 -2.32 9.23 1.67
N THR A 173 -1.49 9.89 0.86
CA THR A 173 -1.02 11.26 1.09
C THR A 173 -1.79 12.25 0.23
N LEU A 174 -2.44 13.23 0.87
CA LEU A 174 -3.01 14.39 0.19
C LEU A 174 -1.93 15.41 -0.14
N VAL A 175 -1.97 15.95 -1.35
CA VAL A 175 -1.23 17.15 -1.74
C VAL A 175 -2.20 18.18 -2.30
N VAL A 176 -1.95 19.46 -2.01
CA VAL A 176 -2.59 20.59 -2.68
C VAL A 176 -1.59 21.15 -3.70
N VAL A 177 -2.07 21.38 -4.91
CA VAL A 177 -1.30 21.96 -6.01
C VAL A 177 -1.65 23.44 -6.07
N ASP A 178 -1.11 24.23 -5.14
CA ASP A 178 -1.51 25.63 -4.94
C ASP A 178 -1.45 26.46 -6.24
N LYS A 179 -0.49 26.19 -7.14
CA LYS A 179 -0.38 26.89 -8.43
C LYS A 179 -1.58 26.70 -9.37
N ASN A 180 -2.39 25.66 -9.16
CA ASN A 180 -3.57 25.35 -9.95
C ASN A 180 -4.88 25.82 -9.28
N VAL A 181 -4.81 26.39 -8.07
CA VAL A 181 -5.98 26.83 -7.31
C VAL A 181 -6.22 28.31 -7.58
N ALA A 182 -7.33 28.64 -8.24
CA ALA A 182 -7.70 30.03 -8.45
C ALA A 182 -8.13 30.69 -7.11
N PRO A 183 -7.97 32.03 -6.93
CA PRO A 183 -8.41 32.71 -5.71
C PRO A 183 -9.89 32.47 -5.37
N SER A 184 -10.75 32.35 -6.38
CA SER A 184 -12.18 32.03 -6.22
C SER A 184 -12.44 30.59 -5.76
N GLU A 185 -11.52 29.66 -6.05
CA GLU A 185 -11.63 28.24 -5.67
C GLU A 185 -11.02 27.98 -4.29
N ARG A 186 -10.12 28.85 -3.81
CA ARG A 186 -9.38 28.66 -2.57
C ARG A 186 -10.27 28.32 -1.36
N PRO A 187 -11.40 29.01 -1.11
CA PRO A 187 -12.29 28.65 0.00
C PRO A 187 -12.85 27.23 -0.10
N LEU A 188 -13.19 26.78 -1.31
CA LEU A 188 -13.70 25.43 -1.56
C LEU A 188 -12.62 24.36 -1.34
N ILE A 189 -11.40 24.61 -1.83
CA ILE A 189 -10.27 23.69 -1.65
C ILE A 189 -9.90 23.57 -0.17
N ASP A 190 -9.83 24.68 0.56
CA ASP A 190 -9.57 24.66 2.00
C ASP A 190 -10.65 23.92 2.78
N ALA A 191 -11.93 24.10 2.42
CA ALA A 191 -13.03 23.36 3.02
C ALA A 191 -12.96 21.85 2.73
N LEU A 192 -12.63 21.46 1.50
CA LEU A 192 -12.42 20.05 1.15
C LEU A 192 -11.26 19.44 1.95
N VAL A 193 -10.13 20.13 2.01
CA VAL A 193 -8.95 19.70 2.77
C VAL A 193 -9.33 19.52 4.24
N ALA A 194 -9.96 20.50 4.87
CA ALA A 194 -10.41 20.39 6.26
C ALA A 194 -11.42 19.25 6.48
N PHE A 195 -12.35 19.07 5.53
CA PHE A 195 -13.36 18.02 5.61
C PHE A 195 -12.74 16.62 5.67
N LEU A 196 -11.64 16.36 4.93
CA LEU A 196 -11.03 15.02 4.87
C LEU A 196 -10.57 14.47 6.22
N TRP A 197 -10.29 15.33 7.22
CA TRP A 197 -9.95 14.91 8.59
C TRP A 197 -11.09 15.09 9.60
N SER A 198 -12.26 15.54 9.16
CA SER A 198 -13.45 15.62 10.02
C SER A 198 -13.98 14.23 10.38
N GLU A 199 -14.63 14.09 11.54
CA GLU A 199 -15.26 12.84 11.97
C GLU A 199 -16.23 12.27 10.91
N PRO A 200 -17.10 13.06 10.23
CA PRO A 200 -17.94 12.54 9.15
C PRO A 200 -17.17 11.92 7.98
N ALA A 201 -16.06 12.54 7.55
CA ALA A 201 -15.25 11.99 6.46
C ALA A 201 -14.52 10.72 6.90
N GLN A 202 -13.97 10.71 8.11
CA GLN A 202 -13.29 9.54 8.67
C GLN A 202 -14.25 8.36 8.90
N ALA A 203 -15.48 8.61 9.34
CA ALA A 203 -16.53 7.60 9.39
C ALA A 203 -16.90 7.07 7.99
N LEU A 204 -16.90 7.94 6.97
CA LEU A 204 -17.11 7.51 5.58
C LEU A 204 -15.96 6.63 5.07
N PHE A 205 -14.71 6.95 5.39
CA PHE A 205 -13.55 6.10 5.08
C PHE A 205 -13.72 4.70 5.68
N VAL A 206 -14.07 4.61 6.97
CA VAL A 206 -14.34 3.34 7.67
C VAL A 206 -15.46 2.55 6.97
N LYS A 207 -16.58 3.20 6.68
CA LYS A 207 -17.71 2.59 5.95
C LYS A 207 -17.32 2.08 4.56
N ARG A 208 -16.32 2.68 3.92
CA ARG A 208 -15.83 2.31 2.59
C ARG A 208 -14.63 1.36 2.60
N GLY A 209 -14.22 0.86 3.77
CA GLY A 209 -13.17 -0.15 3.89
C GLY A 209 -11.75 0.42 4.02
N PHE A 210 -11.59 1.72 4.26
CA PHE A 210 -10.32 2.33 4.65
C PHE A 210 -10.26 2.46 6.16
N ARG A 211 -9.09 2.24 6.76
CA ARG A 211 -8.88 2.51 8.19
C ARG A 211 -8.67 4.02 8.38
N SER A 212 -9.47 4.60 9.26
CA SER A 212 -9.42 6.00 9.66
C SER A 212 -8.12 6.33 10.38
N VAL A 213 -7.65 7.58 10.24
CA VAL A 213 -6.55 8.13 11.05
C VAL A 213 -7.00 8.51 12.46
N ASP A 214 -8.30 8.70 12.69
CA ASP A 214 -8.92 8.61 14.03
C ASP A 214 -9.25 7.14 14.31
N GLU A 215 -8.37 6.47 15.06
CA GLU A 215 -8.44 5.03 15.30
C GLU A 215 -9.69 4.59 16.07
N ARG A 216 -10.30 5.49 16.86
CA ARG A 216 -11.53 5.24 17.62
C ARG A 216 -12.71 4.86 16.72
N LEU A 217 -12.71 5.34 15.47
CA LEU A 217 -13.79 5.09 14.51
C LEU A 217 -13.69 3.71 13.85
N ASN A 218 -12.51 3.07 13.85
CA ASN A 218 -12.28 1.84 13.10
C ASN A 218 -13.15 0.65 13.58
N GLY A 219 -13.57 0.65 14.85
CA GLY A 219 -14.47 -0.38 15.39
C GLY A 219 -15.87 -0.38 14.76
N ALA A 220 -16.26 0.66 14.03
CA ALA A 220 -17.57 0.74 13.37
C ALA A 220 -17.68 -0.15 12.12
N ASN A 221 -16.57 -0.66 11.57
CA ASN A 221 -16.60 -1.63 10.47
C ASN A 221 -16.27 -3.04 10.99
N PRO A 222 -17.27 -3.94 11.11
CA PRO A 222 -17.07 -5.28 11.67
C PRO A 222 -16.29 -6.22 10.74
N HIS A 223 -16.00 -5.82 9.51
CA HIS A 223 -15.28 -6.65 8.53
C HIS A 223 -13.76 -6.43 8.56
N PHE A 224 -13.26 -5.43 9.29
CA PHE A 224 -11.81 -5.25 9.44
C PHE A 224 -11.19 -6.42 10.19
N GLY A 225 -10.09 -6.95 9.64
CA GLY A 225 -9.33 -8.00 10.29
C GLY A 225 -8.44 -7.46 11.42
N THR A 226 -8.13 -8.34 12.37
CA THR A 226 -7.16 -8.05 13.43
C THR A 226 -5.74 -8.24 12.92
N ILE A 227 -4.88 -7.26 13.18
CA ILE A 227 -3.44 -7.32 12.88
C ILE A 227 -2.71 -7.21 14.22
N ARG A 228 -1.90 -8.22 14.55
CA ARG A 228 -1.21 -8.28 15.85
C ARG A 228 -0.07 -7.25 15.94
N ASP A 229 0.63 -7.02 14.85
CA ASP A 229 1.80 -6.16 14.76
C ASP A 229 1.73 -5.26 13.51
N PRO A 230 0.83 -4.26 13.49
CA PRO A 230 0.79 -3.28 12.41
C PRO A 230 1.99 -2.33 12.52
N PHE A 231 2.61 -2.01 11.39
CA PHE A 231 3.72 -1.06 11.34
C PHE A 231 3.56 -0.03 10.22
N LEU A 232 4.34 1.03 10.28
CA LEU A 232 4.33 2.15 9.33
C LEU A 232 5.68 2.27 8.63
N VAL A 233 5.70 2.97 7.50
CA VAL A 233 6.94 3.25 6.76
C VAL A 233 7.98 3.98 7.61
N ARG A 234 7.54 4.82 8.56
CA ARG A 234 8.44 5.54 9.48
C ARG A 234 9.24 4.61 10.38
N ASP A 235 8.73 3.41 10.69
CA ASP A 235 9.44 2.41 11.50
C ASP A 235 10.65 1.83 10.74
N PHE A 236 10.69 2.03 9.41
CA PHE A 236 11.80 1.71 8.52
C PHE A 236 12.57 2.96 8.04
N GLY A 237 12.38 4.10 8.73
CA GLY A 237 13.06 5.36 8.42
C GLY A 237 12.43 6.19 7.31
N GLY A 238 11.18 5.89 6.92
CA GLY A 238 10.43 6.66 5.94
C GLY A 238 10.74 6.30 4.49
N TRP A 239 9.96 6.87 3.58
CA TRP A 239 9.94 6.45 2.18
C TRP A 239 11.25 6.66 1.43
N ASP A 240 12.01 7.71 1.71
CA ASP A 240 13.31 7.94 1.08
C ASP A 240 14.30 6.79 1.40
N ARG A 241 14.31 6.34 2.66
CA ARG A 241 15.15 5.22 3.09
C ARG A 241 14.65 3.89 2.53
N VAL A 242 13.35 3.62 2.63
CA VAL A 242 12.73 2.39 2.11
C VAL A 242 12.95 2.27 0.60
N LYS A 243 12.76 3.36 -0.16
CA LYS A 243 12.98 3.36 -1.60
C LYS A 243 14.43 3.03 -1.95
N LYS A 244 15.39 3.66 -1.27
CA LYS A 244 16.82 3.47 -1.54
C LYS A 244 17.31 2.08 -1.11
N GLU A 245 17.02 1.68 0.13
CA GLU A 245 17.61 0.48 0.73
C GLU A 245 16.85 -0.79 0.36
N ILE A 246 15.51 -0.76 0.40
CA ILE A 246 14.68 -1.97 0.22
C ILE A 246 14.28 -2.13 -1.25
N VAL A 247 13.66 -1.11 -1.85
CA VAL A 247 13.14 -1.24 -3.21
C VAL A 247 14.28 -1.24 -4.24
N ASP A 248 15.13 -0.23 -4.24
CA ASP A 248 16.22 -0.14 -5.21
C ASP A 248 17.37 -1.10 -4.82
N GLY A 249 17.89 -0.98 -3.60
CA GLY A 249 19.09 -1.72 -3.19
C GLY A 249 18.91 -3.22 -3.01
N ILE A 250 17.77 -3.69 -2.49
CA ILE A 250 17.54 -5.11 -2.22
C ILE A 250 16.68 -5.73 -3.32
N TRP A 251 15.47 -5.21 -3.55
CA TRP A 251 14.55 -5.82 -4.49
C TRP A 251 15.10 -5.73 -5.93
N LYS A 252 15.32 -4.51 -6.43
CA LYS A 252 15.77 -4.29 -7.82
C LYS A 252 17.19 -4.77 -8.06
N ASP A 253 18.14 -4.36 -7.21
CA ASP A 253 19.56 -4.56 -7.50
C ASP A 253 20.10 -5.93 -7.07
N ARG A 254 19.37 -6.69 -6.26
CA ARG A 254 19.75 -8.03 -5.80
C ARG A 254 18.71 -9.08 -6.14
N VAL A 255 17.50 -8.99 -5.60
CA VAL A 255 16.47 -10.04 -5.73
C VAL A 255 16.13 -10.30 -7.20
N MET A 256 15.83 -9.26 -7.98
CA MET A 256 15.48 -9.40 -9.40
C MET A 256 16.60 -10.05 -10.22
N LYS A 257 17.86 -9.66 -9.96
CA LYS A 257 19.03 -10.30 -10.60
C LYS A 257 19.16 -11.77 -10.24
N GLU A 258 18.93 -12.14 -8.97
CA GLU A 258 19.02 -13.52 -8.50
C GLU A 258 17.88 -14.40 -9.03
N VAL A 259 16.67 -13.87 -9.22
CA VAL A 259 15.54 -14.63 -9.79
C VAL A 259 15.56 -14.67 -11.32
N GLY A 260 16.49 -13.97 -11.96
CA GLY A 260 16.64 -13.94 -13.42
C GLY A 260 15.49 -13.25 -14.15
N LYS A 261 14.89 -12.23 -13.52
CA LYS A 261 13.79 -11.43 -14.08
C LYS A 261 14.14 -9.95 -14.15
#